data_AF-A0A127SUQ7-F1
#
_entry.id   AF-A0A127SUQ7-F1
#
_cell.length_a   1.000
_cell.length_b   1.000
_cell.length_c   1.000
_cell.angle_alpha   90.00
_cell.angle_beta   90.00
_cell.angle_gamma   90.00
#
_symmetry.space_group_name_H-M   'P 1'
#
loop_
_entity.id
_entity.type
_entity.pdbx_description
1 polymer ?
#
loop_
_entity_poly.entity_id
_entity_poly.type
_entity_poly.pdbx_seq_one_letter_code
_entity_poly.pdbx_strand_id
1 'polypeptide(L)'
;MAELNTIVPVVIYLSLSFLAALWARKQSQKTSDSHGFIEEYFIGGRSMGGFVLAMSIIASYTSASSFVGGPGVAYKLGLSWVLLAMIQVPTTFLTLGVLGKRFAIMARKTRSVTLTDFLRAR
;
A
#
# COMPACT_ATOMS: atom_id res chain seq x y z
N MET A 1 -29.73 9.95 -19.82
CA MET A 1 -30.15 9.03 -18.73
C MET A 1 -29.03 8.03 -18.38
N ALA A 2 -28.38 7.38 -19.35
CA ALA A 2 -27.28 6.42 -19.09
C ALA A 2 -26.04 7.04 -18.42
N GLU A 3 -25.61 8.23 -18.87
CA GLU A 3 -24.45 8.96 -18.30
C GLU A 3 -24.63 9.33 -16.81
N LEU A 4 -25.86 9.64 -16.39
CA LEU A 4 -26.11 10.00 -15.00
C LEU A 4 -25.96 8.79 -14.06
N ASN A 5 -26.27 7.58 -14.55
CA ASN A 5 -26.20 6.35 -13.77
C ASN A 5 -24.75 5.85 -13.55
N THR A 6 -23.80 6.29 -14.39
CA THR A 6 -22.36 5.97 -14.24
C THR A 6 -21.60 7.06 -13.48
N ILE A 7 -21.97 8.33 -13.65
CA ILE A 7 -21.34 9.46 -12.96
C ILE A 7 -21.68 9.45 -11.47
N VAL A 8 -22.93 9.13 -11.10
CA VAL A 8 -23.37 9.14 -9.69
C VAL A 8 -22.52 8.22 -8.79
N PRO A 9 -22.28 6.93 -9.12
CA PRO A 9 -21.38 6.07 -8.35
C PRO A 9 -19.95 6.60 -8.23
N VAL A 10 -19.40 7.18 -9.30
CA VAL A 10 -18.04 7.74 -9.30
C VAL A 10 -17.94 8.92 -8.33
N VAL A 11 -18.89 9.84 -8.39
CA VAL A 11 -18.94 11.00 -7.49
C VAL A 11 -19.11 10.56 -6.03
N ILE A 12 -19.95 9.56 -5.77
CA ILE A 12 -20.11 8.98 -4.43
C ILE A 12 -18.80 8.36 -3.94
N TYR A 13 -18.15 7.53 -4.76
CA TYR A 13 -16.87 6.89 -4.43
C TYR A 13 -15.78 7.91 -4.11
N LEU A 14 -15.64 8.96 -4.93
CA LEU A 14 -14.66 10.02 -4.71
C LEU A 14 -14.97 10.81 -3.44
N SER A 15 -16.24 11.15 -3.21
CA SER A 15 -16.67 11.87 -2.01
C SER A 15 -16.38 11.07 -0.75
N LEU A 16 -16.72 9.79 -0.72
CA LEU A 16 -16.43 8.88 0.40
C LEU A 16 -14.92 8.75 0.63
N SER A 17 -14.14 8.58 -0.44
CA SER A 17 -12.68 8.48 -0.35
C SER A 17 -12.06 9.76 0.23
N PHE A 18 -12.55 10.92 -0.18
CA PHE A 18 -12.09 12.21 0.34
C PHE A 18 -12.49 12.41 1.81
N LEU A 19 -13.71 12.04 2.19
CA LEU A 19 -14.17 12.08 3.58
C LEU A 19 -13.34 11.16 4.47
N ALA A 20 -13.04 9.94 4.01
CA ALA A 20 -12.17 9.01 4.72
C ALA A 20 -10.75 9.58 4.90
N ALA A 21 -10.19 10.23 3.86
CA ALA A 21 -8.89 10.89 3.95
C ALA A 21 -8.88 12.06 4.94
N LEU A 22 -9.91 12.91 4.94
CA LEU A 22 -10.05 14.00 5.90
C LEU A 22 -10.21 13.50 7.33
N TRP A 23 -10.96 12.41 7.53
CA TRP A 23 -11.12 11.77 8.83
C TRP A 23 -9.79 11.18 9.32
N ALA A 24 -9.08 10.44 8.47
CA ALA A 24 -7.76 9.89 8.79
C ALA A 24 -6.74 11.00 9.12
N ARG A 25 -6.76 12.11 8.37
CA ARG A 25 -5.91 13.27 8.65
C ARG A 25 -6.21 13.89 10.02
N LYS A 26 -7.50 14.09 10.35
CA LYS A 26 -7.91 14.60 11.68
C LYS A 26 -7.49 13.66 12.80
N GLN A 27 -7.55 12.35 12.59
CA GLN A 27 -7.13 11.36 13.56
C GLN A 27 -5.61 11.38 13.78
N SER A 28 -4.83 11.47 12.71
CA SER A 28 -3.35 11.55 12.77
C SER A 28 -2.86 12.82 13.50
N GLN A 29 -3.55 13.96 13.35
CA GLN A 29 -3.19 15.20 14.04
C GLN A 29 -3.48 15.19 15.54
N LYS A 30 -4.42 14.38 16.03
CA LYS A 30 -4.72 14.27 17.47
C LYS A 30 -3.66 13.49 18.25
N THR A 31 -2.87 12.67 17.57
CA THR A 31 -1.92 11.72 18.18
C THR A 31 -0.48 12.22 18.20
N SER A 32 -0.16 13.33 17.51
CA SER A 32 1.23 13.75 17.28
C SER A 32 1.70 14.83 18.26
N ASP A 33 2.45 14.43 19.28
CA ASP A 33 3.55 15.27 19.80
C ASP A 33 4.61 15.40 18.71
N SER A 34 5.25 16.56 18.61
CA SER A 34 6.10 17.02 17.49
C SER A 34 7.26 16.08 17.08
N HIS A 35 7.66 15.13 17.91
CA HIS A 35 8.66 14.11 17.59
C HIS A 35 8.12 12.84 16.90
N GLY A 36 6.81 12.61 16.91
CA GLY A 36 6.18 11.37 16.42
C GLY A 36 5.56 11.43 15.01
N PHE A 37 5.41 12.63 14.42
CA PHE A 37 4.66 12.79 13.16
C PHE A 37 5.26 12.01 11.98
N ILE A 38 6.59 12.06 11.80
CA ILE A 38 7.27 11.35 10.70
C ILE A 38 7.11 9.84 10.85
N GLU A 39 7.21 9.34 12.09
CA GLU A 39 7.05 7.92 12.38
C GLU A 39 5.60 7.45 12.15
N GLU A 40 4.63 8.22 12.60
CA GLU A 40 3.22 7.93 12.40
C GLU A 40 2.83 7.99 10.91
N TYR A 41 3.35 8.98 10.18
CA TYR A 41 3.04 9.18 8.77
C TYR A 41 3.64 8.10 7.86
N PHE A 42 4.91 7.74 8.04
CA PHE A 42 5.59 6.78 7.14
C PHE A 42 5.40 5.32 7.56
N ILE A 43 5.32 5.04 8.86
CA ILE A 43 5.32 3.66 9.36
C ILE A 43 4.19 3.36 10.37
N GLY A 44 3.22 4.28 10.53
CA GLY A 44 2.03 4.07 11.38
C GLY A 44 2.37 3.75 12.83
N GLY A 45 3.41 4.40 13.36
CA GLY A 45 3.87 4.19 14.73
C GLY A 45 4.41 2.78 14.97
N ARG A 46 4.78 2.04 13.91
CA ARG A 46 5.23 0.63 13.95
C ARG A 46 4.21 -0.33 14.57
N SER A 47 2.95 0.09 14.64
CA SER A 47 1.85 -0.67 15.25
C SER A 47 1.04 -1.47 14.23
N MET A 48 1.25 -1.25 12.93
CA MET A 48 0.53 -1.94 11.87
C MET A 48 0.76 -3.45 11.94
N GLY A 49 -0.31 -4.21 12.21
CA GLY A 49 -0.27 -5.66 12.20
C GLY A 49 -0.02 -6.23 10.80
N GLY A 50 0.43 -7.49 10.75
CA GLY A 50 0.76 -8.16 9.47
C GLY A 50 -0.41 -8.21 8.47
N PHE A 51 -1.65 -8.27 8.95
CA PHE A 51 -2.84 -8.25 8.10
C PHE A 51 -3.05 -6.89 7.39
N VAL A 52 -2.92 -5.78 8.13
CA VAL A 52 -3.06 -4.42 7.57
C VAL A 52 -1.95 -4.14 6.56
N LEU A 53 -0.73 -4.60 6.87
CA LEU A 53 0.40 -4.56 5.93
C LEU A 53 0.11 -5.35 4.66
N ALA A 54 -0.39 -6.58 4.76
CA ALA A 54 -0.76 -7.39 3.60
C ALA A 54 -1.83 -6.71 2.73
N MET A 55 -2.88 -6.14 3.36
CA MET A 55 -3.91 -5.38 2.66
C MET A 55 -3.35 -4.16 1.92
N SER A 56 -2.40 -3.43 2.53
CA SER A 56 -1.77 -2.26 1.91
C SER A 56 -0.95 -2.65 0.67
N ILE A 57 -0.29 -3.81 0.71
CA ILE A 57 0.48 -4.34 -0.41
C ILE A 57 -0.45 -4.77 -1.54
N ILE A 58 -1.55 -5.47 -1.23
CA ILE A 58 -2.55 -5.85 -2.23
C ILE A 58 -3.18 -4.60 -2.84
N ALA A 59 -3.55 -3.60 -2.03
CA ALA A 59 -4.11 -2.34 -2.52
C ALA A 59 -3.17 -1.62 -3.48
N SER A 60 -1.87 -1.60 -3.17
CA SER A 60 -0.83 -1.03 -4.05
C SER A 60 -0.69 -1.83 -5.36
N TYR A 61 -0.78 -3.15 -5.26
CA TYR A 61 -0.73 -4.03 -6.43
C TYR A 61 -1.97 -3.88 -7.32
N THR A 62 -3.16 -3.71 -6.75
CA THR A 62 -4.44 -3.55 -7.48
C THR A 62 -4.67 -2.14 -8.04
N SER A 63 -3.59 -1.41 -8.35
CA SER A 63 -3.67 -0.08 -8.94
C SER A 63 -4.28 -0.09 -10.35
N ALA A 64 -4.69 1.08 -10.83
CA ALA A 64 -5.28 1.25 -12.16
C ALA A 64 -4.39 0.67 -13.28
N SER A 65 -3.06 0.77 -13.13
CA SER A 65 -2.10 0.20 -14.09
C SER A 65 -2.18 -1.32 -14.13
N SER A 66 -2.35 -1.99 -13.00
CA SER A 66 -2.47 -3.44 -12.96
C SER A 66 -3.83 -3.93 -13.46
N PHE A 67 -4.89 -3.19 -13.12
CA PHE A 67 -6.27 -3.54 -13.51
C PHE A 67 -6.49 -3.44 -15.02
N VAL A 68 -5.92 -2.42 -15.67
CA VAL A 68 -6.04 -2.25 -17.14
C VAL A 68 -4.89 -2.96 -17.86
N GLY A 69 -3.67 -2.83 -17.37
CA GLY A 69 -2.47 -3.34 -18.03
C GLY A 69 -2.42 -4.86 -18.09
N GLY A 70 -2.77 -5.54 -17.00
CA GLY A 70 -2.69 -7.00 -16.95
C GLY A 70 -3.62 -7.70 -17.96
N PRO A 71 -4.94 -7.43 -17.91
CA PRO A 71 -5.88 -7.95 -18.90
C PRO A 71 -5.57 -7.48 -20.32
N GLY A 72 -5.10 -6.25 -20.51
CA GLY A 72 -4.71 -5.73 -21.82
C GLY A 72 -3.53 -6.49 -22.44
N VAL A 73 -2.54 -6.87 -21.63
CA VAL A 73 -1.42 -7.71 -22.06
C VAL A 73 -1.89 -9.15 -22.31
N ALA A 74 -2.72 -9.71 -21.42
CA ALA A 74 -3.27 -11.05 -21.60
C ALA A 74 -4.12 -11.18 -22.87
N TYR A 75 -4.84 -10.11 -23.26
CA TYR A 75 -5.60 -10.07 -24.51
C TYR A 75 -4.69 -10.16 -25.75
N LYS A 76 -3.50 -9.55 -25.71
CA LYS A 76 -2.57 -9.52 -26.85
C LYS A 76 -1.62 -10.71 -26.90
N LEU A 77 -1.12 -11.16 -25.76
CA LEU A 77 -0.04 -12.13 -25.62
C LEU A 77 -0.50 -13.47 -25.01
N GLY A 78 -1.78 -13.59 -24.68
CA GLY A 78 -2.37 -14.79 -24.08
C GLY A 78 -2.18 -14.88 -22.56
N LEU A 79 -2.65 -15.99 -21.99
CA LEU A 79 -2.70 -16.21 -20.54
C LEU A 79 -1.33 -16.40 -19.87
N SER A 80 -0.23 -16.41 -20.64
CA SER A 80 1.15 -16.44 -20.11
C SER A 80 1.41 -15.29 -19.13
N TRP A 81 0.77 -14.14 -19.32
CA TRP A 81 0.83 -13.02 -18.37
C TRP A 81 0.27 -13.38 -16.99
N VAL A 82 -0.78 -14.21 -16.92
CA VAL A 82 -1.38 -14.65 -15.66
C VAL A 82 -0.39 -15.49 -14.86
N LEU A 83 0.43 -16.31 -15.52
CA LEU A 83 1.49 -17.08 -14.86
C LEU A 83 2.52 -16.17 -14.20
N LEU A 84 2.91 -15.06 -14.85
CA LEU A 84 3.79 -14.06 -14.26
C LEU A 84 3.16 -13.38 -13.04
N ALA A 85 1.86 -13.08 -13.08
CA ALA A 85 1.13 -12.55 -11.93
C ALA A 85 1.06 -13.58 -10.78
N MET A 86 0.86 -14.86 -11.08
CA MET A 86 0.79 -15.93 -10.08
C MET A 86 2.11 -16.16 -9.34
N ILE A 87 3.26 -15.90 -9.96
CA ILE A 87 4.58 -16.01 -9.30
C ILE A 87 4.80 -14.85 -8.32
N GLN A 88 4.28 -13.65 -8.61
CA GLN A 88 4.51 -12.47 -7.77
C GLN A 88 3.89 -12.59 -6.37
N VAL A 89 2.75 -13.25 -6.24
CA VAL A 89 2.06 -13.44 -4.94
C VAL A 89 2.91 -14.23 -3.94
N PRO A 90 3.35 -15.48 -4.22
CA PRO A 90 4.20 -16.23 -3.30
C PRO A 90 5.57 -15.59 -3.13
N THR A 91 6.16 -15.00 -4.18
CA THR A 91 7.43 -14.28 -4.05
C THR A 91 7.31 -13.11 -3.07
N THR A 92 6.24 -12.32 -3.16
CA THR A 92 6.00 -11.20 -2.24
C THR A 92 5.81 -11.70 -0.81
N PHE A 93 5.04 -12.76 -0.62
CA PHE A 93 4.80 -13.34 0.69
C PHE A 93 6.09 -13.89 1.33
N LEU A 94 6.90 -14.63 0.56
CA LEU A 94 8.20 -15.14 1.01
C LEU A 94 9.19 -14.02 1.30
N THR A 95 9.24 -13.00 0.45
CA THR A 95 10.10 -11.82 0.65
C THR A 95 9.74 -11.12 1.95
N LEU A 96 8.46 -10.84 2.21
CA LEU A 96 8.05 -10.20 3.46
C LEU A 96 8.25 -11.10 4.68
N GLY A 97 7.95 -12.40 4.57
CA GLY A 97 8.15 -13.35 5.66
C GLY A 97 9.62 -13.48 6.07
N VAL A 98 10.52 -13.57 5.11
CA VAL A 98 11.96 -13.78 5.36
C VAL A 98 12.70 -12.47 5.60
N LEU A 99 12.58 -11.51 4.68
CA LEU A 99 13.30 -10.23 4.73
C LEU A 99 12.58 -9.20 5.59
N GLY A 100 11.24 -9.15 5.54
CA GLY A 100 10.46 -8.16 6.27
C GLY A 100 10.71 -8.20 7.78
N LYS A 101 10.81 -9.39 8.39
CA LYS A 101 11.17 -9.53 9.81
C LYS A 101 12.55 -8.95 10.12
N ARG A 102 13.54 -9.20 9.27
CA ARG A 102 14.92 -8.70 9.45
C ARG A 102 14.98 -7.18 9.30
N PHE A 103 14.34 -6.65 8.26
CA PHE A 103 14.22 -5.20 8.06
C PHE A 103 13.51 -4.53 9.23
N ALA A 104 12.42 -5.09 9.74
CA ALA A 104 11.69 -4.55 10.88
C ALA A 104 12.51 -4.53 12.19
N ILE A 105 13.39 -5.51 12.40
CA ILE A 105 14.29 -5.51 13.58
C ILE A 105 15.37 -4.43 13.43
N MET A 106 16.02 -4.39 12.27
CA MET A 106 17.13 -3.46 12.04
C MET A 106 16.65 -2.00 11.96
N ALA A 107 15.53 -1.73 11.29
CA ALA A 107 14.93 -0.39 11.23
C ALA A 107 14.51 0.14 12.61
N ARG A 108 14.15 -0.73 13.56
CA ARG A 108 13.89 -0.35 14.95
C ARG A 108 15.17 0.03 15.70
N LYS A 109 16.30 -0.63 15.41
CA LYS A 109 17.60 -0.31 16.02
C LYS A 109 18.16 1.03 15.50
N THR A 110 18.04 1.27 14.21
CA THR A 110 18.58 2.48 13.55
C THR A 110 17.57 3.64 13.52
N ARG A 111 16.36 3.43 14.03
CA ARG A 111 15.21 4.36 13.94
C ARG A 111 14.94 4.85 12.49
N SER A 112 15.30 4.05 11.50
CA SER A 112 15.09 4.38 10.08
C SER A 112 13.60 4.32 9.74
N VAL A 113 13.15 5.30 8.95
CA VAL A 113 11.78 5.39 8.42
C VAL A 113 11.74 5.10 6.92
N THR A 114 12.84 5.35 6.20
CA THR A 114 12.98 5.03 4.77
C THR A 114 14.02 3.94 4.54
N LEU A 115 13.99 3.34 3.34
CA LEU A 115 15.03 2.41 2.89
C LEU A 115 16.38 3.10 2.75
N THR A 116 16.41 4.37 2.32
CA THR A 116 17.65 5.15 2.22
C THR A 116 18.28 5.39 3.59
N ASP A 117 17.48 5.69 4.62
CA ASP A 117 17.99 5.82 5.99
C ASP A 117 18.52 4.50 6.52
N PHE A 118 17.84 3.40 6.18
CA PHE A 118 18.27 2.06 6.55
C PHE A 118 19.63 1.71 5.96
N LEU A 119 19.83 2.02 4.68
CA LEU A 119 21.10 1.78 3.98
C LEU A 119 22.22 2.69 4.50
N ARG A 120 21.90 3.93 4.87
CA ARG A 120 22.87 4.89 5.42
C ARG A 120 23.34 4.54 6.83
N ALA A 121 22.49 3.89 7.62
CA ALA A 121 22.79 3.52 9.01
C ALA A 121 23.50 2.16 9.15
N ARG A 122 23.77 1.48 8.02
CA ARG A 122 24.49 0.21 7.96
C ARG A 122 25.92 0.45 7.50
#